data_AF-A0A930FAP2-F1
#
_entry.id   AF-A0A930FAP2-F1
#
_cell.length_a   1.000
_cell.length_b   1.000
_cell.length_c   1.000
_cell.angle_alpha   90.00
_cell.angle_beta   90.00
_cell.angle_gamma   90.00
#
_symmetry.space_group_name_H-M   'P 1'
#
loop_
_entity.id
_entity.type
_entity.pdbx_description
1 polymer ?
#
loop_
_entity_poly.entity_id
_entity_poly.type
_entity_poly.pdbx_seq_one_letter_code
_entity_poly.pdbx_strand_id
1 'polypeptide(L)'
;MAICAILGQKVDSRKDGDDCLFNGYLEDYLSLRENEIDDDLKESFEKVLEVEPDTKICVDLHCAVNIEAISNQIIRYKDICKLNGKALVIPYILYFQHDDEDRAIIICDCKQYGYIYAKGLYYCMTEPAGEFIDCKNEIVAISSNQETILKVLNQLFTVKAGSIQRSIDHELFHNYEELKTASKEAANALKLEAMEKLPALEDRTNAIYHYVTNWFLLKKVLYVQYMVNKNILSSIHENNIKKQRNQAKLNSEEIDILSFSEMWRLPKQETAV
;
A
#
# COMPACT_ATOMS: atom_id res chain seq x y z
N MET A 1 5.72 5.11 -19.35
CA MET A 1 6.83 4.12 -19.42
C MET A 1 6.30 2.76 -18.99
N ALA A 2 6.83 1.65 -19.48
CA ALA A 2 6.39 0.31 -19.06
C ALA A 2 6.86 0.01 -17.62
N ILE A 3 6.13 -0.82 -16.87
CA ILE A 3 6.37 -0.97 -15.43
C ILE A 3 7.71 -1.63 -15.12
N CYS A 4 8.15 -2.63 -15.89
CA CYS A 4 9.45 -3.27 -15.70
C CYS A 4 10.59 -2.29 -15.97
N ALA A 5 10.41 -1.36 -16.93
CA ALA A 5 11.39 -0.32 -17.20
C ALA A 5 11.48 0.72 -16.07
N ILE A 6 10.35 1.10 -15.46
CA ILE A 6 10.32 2.00 -14.28
C ILE A 6 11.03 1.32 -13.10
N LEU A 7 10.65 0.08 -12.78
CA LEU A 7 11.23 -0.67 -11.66
C LEU A 7 12.70 -1.00 -11.88
N GLY A 8 13.11 -1.30 -13.12
CA GLY A 8 14.51 -1.58 -13.46
C GLY A 8 15.46 -0.39 -13.30
N GLN A 9 14.94 0.84 -13.23
CA GLN A 9 15.74 2.04 -12.95
C GLN A 9 15.97 2.28 -11.45
N LYS A 10 15.26 1.57 -10.56
CA LYS A 10 15.39 1.73 -9.11
C LYS A 10 16.69 1.11 -8.62
N VAL A 11 17.50 1.92 -7.93
CA VAL A 11 18.80 1.52 -7.40
C VAL A 11 18.65 1.08 -5.96
N ASP A 12 18.94 -0.19 -5.70
CA ASP A 12 18.86 -0.74 -4.35
C ASP A 12 20.11 -0.52 -3.50
N SER A 13 19.98 -0.79 -2.19
CA SER A 13 21.01 -0.58 -1.18
C SER A 13 22.35 -1.27 -1.47
N ARG A 14 22.39 -2.33 -2.27
CA ARG A 14 23.63 -3.06 -2.63
C ARG A 14 24.48 -2.28 -3.64
N LYS A 15 23.91 -1.27 -4.28
CA LYS A 15 24.54 -0.40 -5.28
C LYS A 15 24.63 1.06 -4.79
N ASP A 16 24.66 1.26 -3.47
CA ASP A 16 24.67 2.57 -2.81
C ASP A 16 23.44 3.44 -3.17
N GLY A 17 22.32 2.81 -3.55
CA GLY A 17 21.06 3.49 -3.83
C GLY A 17 20.14 3.61 -2.61
N ASP A 18 19.19 4.53 -2.69
CA ASP A 18 18.18 4.81 -1.65
C ASP A 18 16.73 4.60 -2.13
N ASP A 19 16.55 3.97 -3.30
CA ASP A 19 15.20 3.73 -3.84
C ASP A 19 14.52 2.55 -3.15
N CYS A 20 15.25 1.50 -2.82
CA CYS A 20 14.70 0.28 -2.26
C CYS A 20 15.75 -0.55 -1.51
N LEU A 21 15.30 -1.47 -0.66
CA LEU A 21 16.20 -2.40 0.03
C LEU A 21 16.85 -3.40 -0.95
N PHE A 22 16.05 -3.97 -1.86
CA PHE A 22 16.50 -4.94 -2.85
C PHE A 22 15.73 -4.78 -4.16
N ASN A 23 16.41 -4.96 -5.30
CA ASN A 23 15.78 -5.04 -6.62
C ASN A 23 16.54 -6.03 -7.52
N GLY A 24 15.92 -7.14 -7.89
CA GLY A 24 16.57 -8.20 -8.66
C GLY A 24 15.70 -9.43 -8.86
N TYR A 25 16.32 -10.55 -9.20
CA TYR A 25 15.59 -11.83 -9.31
C TYR A 25 15.06 -12.28 -7.96
N LEU A 26 13.86 -12.88 -7.96
CA LEU A 26 13.23 -13.40 -6.75
C LEU A 26 14.05 -14.55 -6.14
N GLU A 27 14.67 -15.40 -6.97
CA GLU A 27 15.58 -16.47 -6.52
C GLU A 27 16.75 -15.93 -5.68
N ASP A 28 17.39 -14.85 -6.16
CA ASP A 28 18.49 -14.18 -5.44
C ASP A 28 18.02 -13.63 -4.09
N TYR A 29 16.82 -13.03 -4.05
CA TYR A 29 16.25 -12.48 -2.83
C TYR A 29 16.03 -13.56 -1.77
N LEU A 30 15.38 -14.66 -2.16
CA LEU A 30 15.11 -15.80 -1.26
C LEU A 30 16.41 -16.41 -0.71
N SER A 31 17.44 -16.51 -1.56
CA SER A 31 18.74 -17.06 -1.17
C SER A 31 19.51 -16.15 -0.20
N LEU A 32 19.47 -14.82 -0.41
CA LEU A 32 20.23 -13.86 0.39
C LEU A 32 19.57 -13.52 1.73
N ARG A 33 18.26 -13.72 1.83
CA ARG A 33 17.42 -13.26 2.96
C ARG A 33 16.65 -14.41 3.61
N GLU A 34 17.15 -15.64 3.48
CA GLU A 34 16.49 -16.86 3.92
C GLU A 34 15.95 -16.81 5.36
N ASN A 35 16.65 -16.13 6.28
CA ASN A 35 16.27 -16.03 7.70
C ASN A 35 15.53 -14.74 8.08
N GLU A 36 15.27 -13.85 7.11
CA GLU A 36 14.64 -12.53 7.33
C GLU A 36 13.18 -12.49 6.82
N ILE A 37 12.78 -13.48 6.01
CA ILE A 37 11.44 -13.58 5.42
C ILE A 37 10.59 -14.51 6.28
N ASP A 38 9.34 -14.10 6.54
CA ASP A 38 8.33 -14.96 7.19
C ASP A 38 8.13 -16.27 6.40
N ASP A 39 8.03 -17.40 7.10
CA ASP A 39 8.01 -18.74 6.49
C ASP A 39 6.85 -18.90 5.48
N ASP A 40 5.65 -18.38 5.80
CA ASP A 40 4.48 -18.48 4.92
C ASP A 40 4.68 -17.64 3.63
N LEU A 41 5.33 -16.48 3.78
CA LEU A 41 5.66 -15.62 2.64
C LEU A 41 6.78 -16.22 1.78
N LYS A 42 7.79 -16.82 2.41
CA LYS A 42 8.87 -17.54 1.72
C LYS A 42 8.30 -18.67 0.87
N GLU A 43 7.46 -19.53 1.45
CA GLU A 43 6.81 -20.63 0.72
C GLU A 43 5.96 -20.09 -0.45
N SER A 44 5.26 -18.97 -0.24
CA SER A 44 4.50 -18.32 -1.31
C SER A 44 5.36 -17.86 -2.47
N PHE A 45 6.52 -17.26 -2.20
CA PHE A 45 7.47 -16.82 -3.23
C PHE A 45 8.19 -17.98 -3.92
N GLU A 46 8.48 -19.08 -3.21
CA GLU A 46 9.02 -20.30 -3.82
C GLU A 46 8.03 -20.87 -4.85
N LYS A 47 6.72 -20.92 -4.53
CA LYS A 47 5.69 -21.33 -5.50
C LYS A 47 5.54 -20.36 -6.67
N VAL A 48 5.80 -19.06 -6.48
CA VAL A 48 5.86 -18.12 -7.61
C VAL A 48 7.00 -18.49 -8.55
N LEU A 49 8.19 -18.83 -8.05
CA LEU A 49 9.33 -19.24 -8.87
C LEU A 49 9.09 -20.55 -9.62
N GLU A 50 8.34 -21.49 -9.04
CA GLU A 50 7.95 -22.73 -9.74
C GLU A 50 7.13 -22.45 -11.01
N VAL A 51 6.31 -21.40 -11.00
CA VAL A 51 5.43 -21.02 -12.12
C VAL A 51 6.11 -20.02 -13.06
N GLU A 52 6.81 -19.03 -12.51
CA GLU A 52 7.47 -17.93 -13.21
C GLU A 52 8.94 -17.79 -12.74
N PRO A 53 9.87 -18.59 -13.28
CA PRO A 53 11.26 -18.64 -12.80
C PRO A 53 12.02 -17.31 -12.95
N ASP A 54 11.68 -16.52 -13.97
CA ASP A 54 12.33 -15.24 -14.27
C ASP A 54 11.74 -14.06 -13.47
N THR A 55 10.89 -14.34 -12.47
CA THR A 55 10.26 -13.31 -11.63
C THR A 55 11.30 -12.42 -10.97
N LYS A 56 11.05 -11.11 -11.02
CA LYS A 56 11.83 -10.13 -10.27
C LYS A 56 11.02 -9.54 -9.13
N ILE A 57 11.74 -9.07 -8.11
CA ILE A 57 11.17 -8.47 -6.91
C ILE A 57 11.88 -7.16 -6.59
N CYS A 58 11.08 -6.15 -6.23
CA CYS A 58 11.54 -4.92 -5.60
C CYS A 58 10.99 -4.88 -4.17
N VAL A 59 11.88 -4.74 -3.18
CA VAL A 59 11.58 -4.83 -1.75
C VAL A 59 11.83 -3.50 -1.08
N ASP A 60 10.87 -3.06 -0.26
CA ASP A 60 10.85 -1.77 0.42
C ASP A 60 11.08 -0.60 -0.55
N LEU A 61 10.29 -0.52 -1.63
CA LEU A 61 10.36 0.61 -2.55
C LEU A 61 9.91 1.89 -1.84
N HIS A 62 10.83 2.84 -1.73
CA HIS A 62 10.62 4.13 -1.13
C HIS A 62 10.02 5.11 -2.14
N CYS A 63 8.87 5.69 -1.80
CA CYS A 63 8.17 6.68 -2.61
C CYS A 63 7.92 7.96 -1.81
N ALA A 64 8.05 9.11 -2.47
CA ALA A 64 7.61 10.37 -1.91
C ALA A 64 6.08 10.46 -1.93
N VAL A 65 5.49 11.13 -0.94
CA VAL A 65 4.07 11.48 -0.96
C VAL A 65 3.87 12.65 -1.93
N ASN A 66 3.04 12.48 -2.95
CA ASN A 66 2.69 13.58 -3.83
C ASN A 66 1.66 14.50 -3.16
N ILE A 67 2.14 15.48 -2.40
CA ILE A 67 1.29 16.45 -1.69
C ILE A 67 0.46 17.34 -2.64
N GLU A 68 0.84 17.43 -3.91
CA GLU A 68 0.15 18.23 -4.92
C GLU A 68 -1.06 17.49 -5.53
N ALA A 69 -1.14 16.17 -5.35
CA ALA A 69 -2.27 15.42 -5.86
C ALA A 69 -3.59 15.92 -5.26
N ILE A 70 -4.57 16.19 -6.12
CA ILE A 70 -5.86 16.78 -5.74
C ILE A 70 -6.56 15.95 -4.65
N SER A 71 -6.48 14.63 -4.73
CA SER A 71 -7.07 13.75 -3.71
C SER A 71 -6.41 13.96 -2.33
N ASN A 72 -5.08 14.12 -2.29
CA ASN A 72 -4.31 14.35 -1.05
C ASN A 72 -4.65 15.74 -0.46
N GLN A 73 -4.80 16.75 -1.31
CA GLN A 73 -5.26 18.08 -0.89
C GLN A 73 -6.69 18.08 -0.30
N ILE A 74 -7.57 17.20 -0.79
CA ILE A 74 -8.96 17.08 -0.31
C ILE A 74 -9.04 16.28 1.00
N ILE A 75 -8.25 15.21 1.14
CA ILE A 75 -8.15 14.40 2.36
C ILE A 75 -7.67 15.26 3.56
N ARG A 76 -6.88 16.32 3.30
CA ARG A 76 -6.46 17.34 4.29
C ARG A 76 -5.76 16.79 5.53
N TYR A 77 -5.08 15.65 5.42
CA TYR A 77 -4.32 15.11 6.54
C TYR A 77 -2.94 15.76 6.61
N LYS A 78 -2.84 16.89 7.33
CA LYS A 78 -1.64 17.75 7.35
C LYS A 78 -0.38 17.09 7.90
N ASP A 79 -0.51 16.06 8.72
CA ASP A 79 0.65 15.41 9.33
C ASP A 79 1.50 14.66 8.30
N ILE A 80 0.92 14.20 7.19
CA ILE A 80 1.69 13.56 6.10
C ILE A 80 2.73 14.51 5.50
N CYS A 81 2.47 15.82 5.50
CA CYS A 81 3.38 16.85 5.00
C CYS A 81 4.56 17.11 5.95
N LYS A 82 4.55 16.54 7.17
CA LYS A 82 5.65 16.65 8.13
C LYS A 82 6.70 15.56 7.94
N LEU A 83 6.42 14.57 7.09
CA LEU A 83 7.35 13.50 6.80
C LEU A 83 8.34 13.98 5.74
N ASN A 84 9.62 13.76 6.01
CA ASN A 84 10.70 14.11 5.09
C ASN A 84 10.99 12.95 4.13
N GLY A 85 11.46 13.28 2.93
CA GLY A 85 11.97 12.29 1.97
C GLY A 85 10.90 11.35 1.40
N LYS A 86 11.29 10.10 1.17
CA LYS A 86 10.47 9.04 0.56
C LYS A 86 9.77 8.20 1.65
N ALA A 87 8.77 8.80 2.28
CA ALA A 87 8.12 8.24 3.47
C ALA A 87 7.17 7.06 3.21
N LEU A 88 6.67 6.88 1.98
CA LEU A 88 5.89 5.70 1.62
C LEU A 88 6.84 4.55 1.35
N VAL A 89 6.56 3.38 1.91
CA VAL A 89 7.34 2.16 1.68
C VAL A 89 6.40 1.08 1.13
N ILE A 90 6.68 0.61 -0.09
CA ILE A 90 5.95 -0.51 -0.68
C ILE A 90 6.74 -1.79 -0.33
N PRO A 91 6.19 -2.71 0.48
CA PRO A 91 6.96 -3.83 1.02
C PRO A 91 7.51 -4.74 -0.08
N TYR A 92 6.65 -5.17 -1.01
CA TYR A 92 7.02 -6.08 -2.07
C TYR A 92 6.30 -5.72 -3.37
N ILE A 93 7.06 -5.66 -4.45
CA ILE A 93 6.54 -5.59 -5.81
C ILE A 93 7.17 -6.73 -6.60
N LEU A 94 6.37 -7.74 -6.92
CA LEU A 94 6.76 -8.72 -7.93
C LEU A 94 6.47 -8.13 -9.30
N TYR A 95 7.39 -8.28 -10.24
CA TYR A 95 7.20 -7.79 -11.60
C TYR A 95 7.71 -8.79 -12.63
N PHE A 96 6.96 -8.85 -13.73
CA PHE A 96 6.97 -9.94 -14.70
C PHE A 96 6.98 -9.33 -16.10
N GLN A 97 7.72 -9.97 -17.00
CA GLN A 97 7.79 -9.58 -18.40
C GLN A 97 7.52 -10.81 -19.27
N HIS A 98 6.41 -10.80 -20.00
CA HIS A 98 6.08 -11.81 -21.01
C HIS A 98 5.99 -11.13 -22.38
N ASP A 99 6.87 -11.50 -23.31
CA ASP A 99 6.96 -10.90 -24.64
C ASP A 99 6.98 -9.35 -24.59
N ASP A 100 5.88 -8.71 -24.98
CA ASP A 100 5.67 -7.25 -25.02
C ASP A 100 4.78 -6.74 -23.87
N GLU A 101 4.41 -7.60 -22.91
CA GLU A 101 3.55 -7.29 -21.79
C GLU A 101 4.31 -7.28 -20.46
N ASP A 102 4.28 -6.13 -19.78
CA ASP A 102 4.78 -6.01 -18.42
C ASP A 102 3.62 -6.04 -17.43
N ARG A 103 3.80 -6.74 -16.30
CA ARG A 103 2.83 -6.81 -15.20
C ARG A 103 3.52 -6.72 -13.86
N ALA A 104 2.81 -6.25 -12.84
CA ALA A 104 3.30 -6.27 -11.47
C ALA A 104 2.21 -6.57 -10.44
N ILE A 105 2.65 -7.11 -9.30
CA ILE A 105 1.83 -7.39 -8.14
C ILE A 105 2.45 -6.69 -6.93
N ILE A 106 1.70 -5.79 -6.30
CA ILE A 106 2.03 -5.21 -5.00
C ILE A 106 1.53 -6.16 -3.93
N ILE A 107 2.41 -6.55 -3.00
CA ILE A 107 2.09 -7.46 -1.91
C ILE A 107 2.39 -6.76 -0.60
N CYS A 108 1.39 -6.72 0.29
CA CYS A 108 1.56 -6.27 1.68
C CYS A 108 1.23 -7.41 2.64
N ASP A 109 1.91 -7.42 3.78
CA ASP A 109 1.78 -8.40 4.86
C ASP A 109 0.31 -8.80 5.17
N CYS A 110 0.06 -10.10 5.38
CA CYS A 110 -1.24 -10.73 5.63
C CYS A 110 -1.77 -10.48 7.06
N LYS A 111 -1.38 -9.37 7.68
CA LYS A 111 -2.09 -8.82 8.83
C LYS A 111 -3.54 -8.52 8.45
N GLN A 112 -4.42 -8.49 9.45
CA GLN A 112 -5.89 -8.35 9.31
C GLN A 112 -6.35 -7.27 8.30
N TYR A 113 -5.57 -6.20 8.09
CA TYR A 113 -5.89 -5.08 7.20
C TYR A 113 -4.88 -4.87 6.05
N GLY A 114 -4.00 -5.84 5.80
CA GLY A 114 -2.91 -5.76 4.82
C GLY A 114 -3.35 -5.33 3.43
N TYR A 115 -4.48 -5.88 2.96
CA TYR A 115 -5.05 -5.53 1.66
C TYR A 115 -5.43 -4.05 1.53
N ILE A 116 -5.96 -3.46 2.61
CA ILE A 116 -6.34 -2.04 2.62
C ILE A 116 -5.09 -1.18 2.45
N TYR A 117 -3.98 -1.53 3.09
CA TYR A 117 -2.71 -0.82 2.89
C TYR A 117 -2.16 -1.01 1.48
N ALA A 118 -2.19 -2.22 0.92
CA ALA A 118 -1.78 -2.49 -0.46
C ALA A 118 -2.54 -1.61 -1.47
N LYS A 119 -3.87 -1.52 -1.30
CA LYS A 119 -4.75 -0.61 -2.05
C LYS A 119 -4.34 0.86 -1.90
N GLY A 120 -4.04 1.29 -0.67
CA GLY A 120 -3.63 2.65 -0.38
C GLY A 120 -2.33 3.01 -1.11
N LEU A 121 -1.35 2.12 -1.08
CA LEU A 121 -0.07 2.27 -1.77
C LEU A 121 -0.26 2.32 -3.27
N TYR A 122 -1.05 1.40 -3.84
CA TYR A 122 -1.46 1.43 -5.25
C TYR A 122 -2.05 2.79 -5.64
N TYR A 123 -2.97 3.34 -4.84
CA TYR A 123 -3.55 4.65 -5.13
C TYR A 123 -2.57 5.80 -5.00
N CYS A 124 -1.56 5.72 -4.14
CA CYS A 124 -0.54 6.75 -4.03
C CYS A 124 0.43 6.71 -5.22
N MET A 125 0.88 5.52 -5.64
CA MET A 125 1.85 5.41 -6.73
C MET A 125 1.23 5.65 -8.13
N THR A 126 -0.07 5.42 -8.28
CA THR A 126 -0.81 5.55 -9.56
C THR A 126 -1.68 6.80 -9.65
N GLU A 127 -1.52 7.78 -8.75
CA GLU A 127 -2.26 9.03 -8.82
C GLU A 127 -1.77 9.94 -9.96
N PRO A 128 -2.54 10.99 -10.35
CA PRO A 128 -2.06 11.95 -11.35
C PRO A 128 -0.70 12.54 -10.97
N ALA A 129 0.21 12.61 -11.94
CA ALA A 129 1.62 12.96 -11.77
C ALA A 129 2.46 11.98 -10.92
N GLY A 130 1.89 10.86 -10.48
CA GLY A 130 2.62 9.73 -9.91
C GLY A 130 3.40 8.97 -10.99
N GLU A 131 4.54 8.39 -10.60
CA GLU A 131 5.47 7.71 -11.51
C GLU A 131 4.82 6.53 -12.26
N PHE A 132 3.86 5.86 -11.63
CA PHE A 132 3.22 4.65 -12.16
C PHE A 132 1.85 4.92 -12.80
N ILE A 133 1.47 6.20 -13.03
CA ILE A 133 0.16 6.56 -13.60
C ILE A 133 -0.11 5.89 -14.96
N ASP A 134 0.92 5.83 -15.81
CA ASP A 134 0.81 5.32 -17.18
C ASP A 134 0.68 3.79 -17.22
N CYS A 135 1.18 3.09 -16.20
CA CYS A 135 1.14 1.64 -16.09
C CYS A 135 0.15 1.15 -15.02
N LYS A 136 -0.76 2.01 -14.53
CA LYS A 136 -1.71 1.65 -13.46
C LYS A 136 -2.62 0.46 -13.77
N ASN A 137 -2.82 0.16 -15.05
CA ASN A 137 -3.64 -0.95 -15.52
C ASN A 137 -2.86 -2.26 -15.62
N GLU A 138 -1.58 -2.24 -15.27
CA GLU A 138 -0.68 -3.40 -15.28
C GLU A 138 -0.31 -3.85 -13.86
N ILE A 139 -0.90 -3.21 -12.85
CA ILE A 139 -0.59 -3.43 -11.44
C ILE A 139 -1.83 -4.00 -10.74
N VAL A 140 -1.63 -5.06 -9.97
CA VAL A 140 -2.61 -5.60 -9.02
C VAL A 140 -2.05 -5.47 -7.60
N ALA A 141 -2.86 -4.98 -6.66
CA ALA A 141 -2.51 -4.93 -5.25
C ALA A 141 -3.22 -6.04 -4.47
N ILE A 142 -2.50 -6.76 -3.61
CA ILE A 142 -3.01 -7.88 -2.80
C ILE A 142 -2.39 -7.91 -1.40
N SER A 143 -3.01 -8.69 -0.51
CA SER A 143 -2.38 -9.16 0.73
C SER A 143 -1.45 -10.35 0.45
N SER A 144 -0.53 -10.64 1.37
CA SER A 144 0.48 -11.70 1.25
C SER A 144 -0.07 -13.10 1.53
N ASN A 145 -1.32 -13.36 1.16
CA ASN A 145 -1.94 -14.68 1.26
C ASN A 145 -1.55 -15.54 0.05
N GLN A 146 -1.02 -16.74 0.29
CA GLN A 146 -0.52 -17.63 -0.75
C GLN A 146 -1.55 -17.95 -1.84
N GLU A 147 -2.78 -18.33 -1.45
CA GLU A 147 -3.86 -18.65 -2.39
C GLU A 147 -4.17 -17.44 -3.29
N THR A 148 -4.19 -16.25 -2.70
CA THR A 148 -4.41 -14.99 -3.43
C THR A 148 -3.27 -14.69 -4.39
N ILE A 149 -2.01 -14.84 -3.96
CA ILE A 149 -0.82 -14.63 -4.81
C ILE A 149 -0.89 -15.54 -6.04
N LEU A 150 -1.07 -16.84 -5.84
CA LEU A 150 -1.09 -17.82 -6.92
C LEU A 150 -2.31 -17.64 -7.84
N LYS A 151 -3.47 -17.31 -7.29
CA LYS A 151 -4.67 -16.99 -8.08
C LYS A 151 -4.43 -15.80 -9.00
N VAL A 152 -3.82 -14.72 -8.48
CA VAL A 152 -3.49 -13.54 -9.29
C VAL A 152 -2.44 -13.88 -10.33
N LEU A 153 -1.38 -14.61 -9.96
CA LEU A 153 -0.31 -15.02 -10.87
C LEU A 153 -0.87 -15.74 -12.11
N ASN A 154 -1.75 -16.73 -11.89
CA ASN A 154 -2.39 -17.49 -12.97
C ASN A 154 -3.29 -16.66 -13.89
N GLN A 155 -3.74 -15.48 -13.44
CA GLN A 155 -4.63 -14.60 -14.20
C GLN A 155 -3.91 -13.40 -14.82
N LEU A 156 -2.68 -13.11 -14.39
CA LEU A 156 -2.03 -11.82 -14.58
C LEU A 156 -1.89 -11.38 -16.05
N PHE A 157 -1.65 -12.35 -16.93
CA PHE A 157 -1.49 -12.16 -18.38
C PHE A 157 -2.73 -12.53 -19.21
N THR A 158 -3.74 -13.15 -18.60
CA THR A 158 -4.96 -13.58 -19.32
C THR A 158 -6.18 -12.72 -19.00
N VAL A 159 -6.15 -11.99 -17.89
CA VAL A 159 -7.23 -11.14 -17.39
C VAL A 159 -6.70 -9.73 -17.15
N LYS A 160 -7.47 -8.71 -17.53
CA LYS A 160 -7.12 -7.31 -17.27
C LYS A 160 -6.93 -7.08 -15.76
N ALA A 161 -5.84 -6.42 -15.34
CA ALA A 161 -5.53 -6.19 -13.93
C ALA A 161 -6.70 -5.54 -13.16
N GLY A 162 -7.39 -4.57 -13.76
CA GLY A 162 -8.55 -3.94 -13.14
C GLY A 162 -9.74 -4.89 -12.90
N SER A 163 -9.88 -5.97 -13.67
CA SER A 163 -10.88 -7.02 -13.42
C SER A 163 -10.45 -7.94 -12.29
N ILE A 164 -9.16 -8.32 -12.24
CA ILE A 164 -8.57 -9.09 -11.14
C ILE A 164 -8.77 -8.33 -9.83
N GLN A 165 -8.39 -7.03 -9.81
CA GLN A 165 -8.54 -6.15 -8.65
C GLN A 165 -9.98 -6.05 -8.15
N ARG A 166 -10.97 -5.99 -9.05
CA ARG A 166 -12.38 -5.98 -8.67
C ARG A 166 -12.84 -7.31 -8.08
N SER A 167 -12.32 -8.44 -8.57
CA SER A 167 -12.61 -9.76 -7.97
C SER A 167 -12.13 -9.80 -6.52
N ILE A 168 -10.88 -9.40 -6.29
CA ILE A 168 -10.28 -9.37 -4.96
C ILE A 168 -11.03 -8.38 -4.05
N ASP A 169 -11.42 -7.21 -4.57
CA ASP A 169 -12.28 -6.26 -3.83
C ASP A 169 -13.54 -6.94 -3.32
N HIS A 170 -14.27 -7.65 -4.19
CA HIS A 170 -15.53 -8.31 -3.84
C HIS A 170 -15.36 -9.46 -2.85
N GLU A 171 -14.19 -10.10 -2.82
CA GLU A 171 -13.86 -11.17 -1.86
C GLU A 171 -13.53 -10.61 -0.47
N LEU A 172 -12.96 -9.41 -0.40
CA LEU A 172 -12.48 -8.81 0.85
C LEU A 172 -13.44 -7.77 1.44
N PHE A 173 -14.26 -7.11 0.63
CA PHE A 173 -15.36 -6.26 1.08
C PHE A 173 -16.50 -6.26 0.06
N HIS A 174 -17.72 -6.60 0.48
CA HIS A 174 -18.86 -6.69 -0.44
C HIS A 174 -19.36 -5.30 -0.86
N ASN A 175 -19.16 -4.30 -0.01
CA ASN A 175 -19.63 -2.94 -0.21
C ASN A 175 -18.70 -1.92 0.46
N TYR A 176 -18.97 -0.63 0.19
CA TYR A 176 -18.16 0.46 0.71
C TYR A 176 -18.24 0.61 2.23
N GLU A 177 -19.38 0.29 2.87
CA GLU A 177 -19.52 0.44 4.32
C GLU A 177 -18.72 -0.62 5.08
N GLU A 178 -18.60 -1.84 4.54
CA GLU A 178 -17.67 -2.85 5.06
C GLU A 178 -16.22 -2.36 5.00
N LEU A 179 -15.79 -1.83 3.86
CA LEU A 179 -14.46 -1.22 3.73
C LEU A 179 -14.26 -0.06 4.71
N LYS A 180 -15.28 0.80 4.90
CA LYS A 180 -15.23 1.92 5.85
C LYS A 180 -15.06 1.42 7.28
N THR A 181 -15.82 0.40 7.65
CA THR A 181 -15.77 -0.21 8.99
C THR A 181 -14.40 -0.82 9.24
N ALA A 182 -13.90 -1.67 8.34
CA ALA A 182 -12.58 -2.28 8.45
C ALA A 182 -11.45 -1.22 8.52
N SER A 183 -11.57 -0.14 7.75
CA SER A 183 -10.57 0.95 7.79
C SER A 183 -10.58 1.71 9.13
N LYS A 184 -11.75 1.87 9.77
CA LYS A 184 -11.85 2.50 11.09
C LYS A 184 -11.29 1.60 12.19
N GLU A 185 -11.54 0.29 12.11
CA GLU A 185 -10.96 -0.68 13.02
C GLU A 185 -9.43 -0.73 12.87
N ALA A 186 -8.92 -0.75 11.63
CA ALA A 186 -7.49 -0.66 11.36
C ALA A 186 -6.85 0.59 11.97
N ALA A 187 -7.51 1.74 11.82
CA ALA A 187 -7.04 3.00 12.38
C ALA A 187 -6.99 2.98 13.92
N ASN A 188 -8.00 2.38 14.56
CA ASN A 188 -8.04 2.21 16.00
C ASN A 188 -6.96 1.24 16.50
N ALA A 189 -6.74 0.13 15.78
CA ALA A 189 -5.65 -0.81 16.09
C ALA A 189 -4.28 -0.11 16.02
N LEU A 190 -4.02 0.68 14.97
CA LEU A 190 -2.80 1.49 14.87
C LEU A 190 -2.66 2.49 16.02
N LYS A 191 -3.77 3.10 16.46
CA LYS A 191 -3.78 4.07 17.57
C LYS A 191 -3.41 3.40 18.89
N LEU A 192 -4.00 2.25 19.19
CA LEU A 192 -3.66 1.48 20.39
C LEU A 192 -2.20 1.02 20.34
N GLU A 193 -1.76 0.50 19.20
CA GLU A 193 -0.37 0.07 18.99
C GLU A 193 0.62 1.25 19.17
N ALA A 194 0.32 2.41 18.62
CA ALA A 194 1.16 3.61 18.76
C ALA A 194 1.24 4.07 20.23
N MET A 195 0.12 4.02 20.97
CA MET A 195 0.10 4.36 22.40
C MET A 195 0.91 3.38 23.24
N GLU A 196 1.02 2.13 22.83
CA GLU A 196 1.79 1.10 23.52
C GLU A 196 3.29 1.18 23.17
N LYS A 197 3.63 1.23 21.87
CA LYS A 197 5.01 1.11 21.39
C LYS A 197 5.81 2.40 21.50
N LEU A 198 5.23 3.56 21.18
CA LEU A 198 5.99 4.81 21.15
C LEU A 198 6.61 5.19 22.52
N PRO A 199 5.93 5.00 23.67
CA PRO A 199 6.53 5.21 24.99
C PRO A 199 7.82 4.45 25.26
N ALA A 200 7.98 3.26 24.68
CA ALA A 200 9.12 2.37 24.90
C ALA A 200 10.33 2.68 23.99
N LEU A 201 10.15 3.51 22.95
CA LEU A 201 11.20 3.83 22.00
C LEU A 201 12.02 5.04 22.45
N GLU A 202 13.35 4.93 22.34
CA GLU A 202 14.28 6.04 22.56
C GLU A 202 14.12 7.11 21.46
N ASP A 203 14.22 6.67 20.20
CA ASP A 203 13.91 7.44 19.00
C ASP A 203 12.58 6.94 18.39
N ARG A 204 11.62 7.85 18.27
CA ARG A 204 10.28 7.59 17.77
C ARG A 204 10.11 7.90 16.29
N THR A 205 11.13 8.46 15.63
CA THR A 205 11.01 9.06 14.29
C THR A 205 10.40 8.09 13.27
N ASN A 206 11.02 6.93 13.07
CA ASN A 206 10.58 5.95 12.08
C ASN A 206 9.20 5.36 12.43
N ALA A 207 8.95 5.09 13.71
CA ALA A 207 7.65 4.59 14.17
C ALA A 207 6.53 5.62 13.94
N ILE A 208 6.78 6.91 14.20
CA ILE A 208 5.84 7.98 13.92
C ILE A 208 5.57 8.10 12.42
N TYR A 209 6.61 8.00 11.58
CA TYR A 209 6.45 8.04 10.12
C TYR A 209 5.59 6.87 9.64
N HIS A 210 5.78 5.68 10.19
CA HIS A 210 4.97 4.51 9.94
C HIS A 210 3.48 4.75 10.28
N TYR A 211 3.17 5.24 11.49
CA TYR A 211 1.77 5.50 11.88
C TYR A 211 1.09 6.58 11.05
N VAL A 212 1.78 7.72 10.82
CA VAL A 212 1.25 8.79 9.95
C VAL A 212 0.99 8.26 8.54
N THR A 213 1.92 7.51 7.98
CA THR A 213 1.75 6.93 6.65
C THR A 213 0.57 5.98 6.59
N ASN A 214 0.45 5.06 7.54
CA ASN A 214 -0.65 4.08 7.51
C ASN A 214 -2.02 4.73 7.72
N TRP A 215 -2.17 5.72 8.60
CA TRP A 215 -3.42 6.49 8.69
C TRP A 215 -3.72 7.27 7.41
N PHE A 216 -2.70 7.82 6.75
CA PHE A 216 -2.88 8.47 5.47
C PHE A 216 -3.39 7.49 4.40
N LEU A 217 -2.82 6.28 4.33
CA LEU A 217 -3.25 5.23 3.40
C LEU A 217 -4.71 4.82 3.65
N LEU A 218 -5.14 4.67 4.91
CA LEU A 218 -6.55 4.37 5.24
C LEU A 218 -7.48 5.48 4.74
N LYS A 219 -7.14 6.75 5.00
CA LYS A 219 -7.90 7.90 4.50
C LYS A 219 -7.93 7.94 2.97
N LYS A 220 -6.81 7.62 2.33
CA LYS A 220 -6.65 7.56 0.86
C LYS A 220 -7.58 6.53 0.25
N VAL A 221 -7.60 5.30 0.78
CA VAL A 221 -8.45 4.23 0.27
C VAL A 221 -9.92 4.59 0.35
N LEU A 222 -10.38 5.09 1.51
CA LEU A 222 -11.79 5.49 1.66
C LEU A 222 -12.17 6.58 0.65
N TYR A 223 -11.35 7.61 0.52
CA TYR A 223 -11.62 8.69 -0.41
C TYR A 223 -11.66 8.19 -1.86
N VAL A 224 -10.63 7.48 -2.30
CA VAL A 224 -10.51 7.06 -3.71
C VAL A 224 -11.55 5.99 -4.05
N GLN A 225 -11.74 4.97 -3.21
CA GLN A 225 -12.74 3.92 -3.47
C GLN A 225 -14.15 4.50 -3.56
N TYR A 226 -14.50 5.48 -2.72
CA TYR A 226 -15.80 6.14 -2.81
C TYR A 226 -15.95 6.91 -4.12
N MET A 227 -14.89 7.62 -4.54
CA MET A 227 -14.89 8.44 -5.75
C MET A 227 -14.96 7.62 -7.05
N VAL A 228 -14.32 6.45 -7.10
CA VAL A 228 -14.34 5.59 -8.30
C VAL A 228 -15.60 4.73 -8.40
N ASN A 229 -16.41 4.66 -7.36
CA ASN A 229 -17.64 3.88 -7.35
C ASN A 229 -18.75 4.57 -8.14
N LYS A 230 -18.93 4.14 -9.40
CA LYS A 230 -19.96 4.66 -10.32
C LYS A 230 -21.38 4.37 -9.85
N ASN A 231 -21.60 3.27 -9.13
CA ASN A 231 -22.93 2.94 -8.60
C ASN A 231 -23.32 3.93 -7.51
N ILE A 232 -22.41 4.25 -6.59
CA ILE A 232 -22.64 5.28 -5.57
C ILE A 232 -22.91 6.65 -6.23
N LEU A 233 -22.13 7.01 -7.26
CA LEU A 233 -22.35 8.27 -7.99
C LEU A 233 -23.76 8.33 -8.60
N SER A 234 -24.21 7.26 -9.27
CA SER A 234 -25.49 7.25 -9.98
C SER A 234 -26.68 7.09 -9.04
N SER A 235 -26.63 6.17 -8.08
CA SER A 235 -27.79 5.79 -7.25
C SER A 235 -27.97 6.64 -6.00
N ILE A 236 -26.88 7.10 -5.37
CA ILE A 236 -26.95 7.87 -4.11
C ILE A 236 -26.84 9.37 -4.39
N HIS A 237 -25.96 9.76 -5.33
CA HIS A 237 -25.66 11.18 -5.58
C HIS A 237 -26.29 11.75 -6.84
N GLU A 238 -27.14 11.00 -7.54
CA GLU A 238 -27.85 11.46 -8.74
C GLU A 238 -26.89 11.99 -9.83
N ASN A 239 -25.77 11.32 -10.02
CA ASN A 239 -24.66 11.74 -10.89
C ASN A 239 -23.99 13.08 -10.50
N ASN A 240 -24.19 13.56 -9.28
CA ASN A 240 -23.56 14.78 -8.77
C ASN A 240 -22.20 14.50 -8.12
N ILE A 241 -21.13 14.72 -8.89
CA ILE A 241 -19.73 14.55 -8.47
C ILE A 241 -19.37 15.45 -7.27
N LYS A 242 -20.00 16.63 -7.12
CA LYS A 242 -19.73 17.51 -5.96
C LYS A 242 -20.29 16.91 -4.66
N LYS A 243 -21.51 16.35 -4.69
CA LYS A 243 -22.10 15.63 -3.55
C LYS A 243 -21.27 14.40 -3.17
N GLN A 244 -20.91 13.57 -4.15
CA GLN A 244 -20.09 12.37 -3.94
C GLN A 244 -18.75 12.72 -3.30
N ARG A 245 -18.05 13.73 -3.83
CA ARG A 245 -16.76 14.18 -3.30
C ARG A 245 -16.86 14.73 -1.88
N ASN A 246 -17.92 15.47 -1.57
CA ASN A 246 -18.14 15.94 -0.21
C ASN A 246 -18.32 14.75 0.76
N GLN A 247 -19.09 13.74 0.36
CA GLN A 247 -19.26 12.54 1.18
C GLN A 247 -17.97 11.71 1.29
N ALA A 248 -17.19 11.55 0.21
CA ALA A 248 -15.89 10.89 0.25
C ALA A 248 -14.94 11.56 1.26
N LYS A 249 -14.94 12.90 1.28
CA LYS A 249 -14.16 13.69 2.23
C LYS A 249 -14.60 13.40 3.66
N LEU A 250 -15.91 13.48 3.95
CA LEU A 250 -16.46 13.20 5.28
C LEU A 250 -16.10 11.78 5.75
N ASN A 251 -16.22 10.78 4.87
CA ASN A 251 -15.86 9.41 5.20
C ASN A 251 -14.37 9.26 5.55
N SER A 252 -13.47 9.95 4.84
CA SER A 252 -12.04 9.95 5.18
C SER A 252 -11.73 10.68 6.50
N GLU A 253 -12.55 11.66 6.89
CA GLU A 253 -12.43 12.38 8.16
C GLU A 253 -12.84 11.50 9.37
N GLU A 254 -13.63 10.44 9.17
CA GLU A 254 -14.01 9.48 10.23
C GLU A 254 -12.86 8.57 10.71
N ILE A 255 -11.74 8.52 9.98
CA ILE A 255 -10.54 7.80 10.43
C ILE A 255 -9.94 8.55 11.62
N ASP A 256 -10.09 7.95 12.81
CA ASP A 256 -9.49 8.41 14.05
C ASP A 256 -7.98 8.15 14.04
N ILE A 257 -7.22 9.12 14.55
CA ILE A 257 -5.76 9.17 14.44
C ILE A 257 -5.16 9.72 15.74
N LEU A 258 -3.86 9.51 15.93
CA LEU A 258 -3.07 10.39 16.79
C LEU A 258 -2.35 11.40 15.91
N SER A 259 -2.42 12.68 16.28
CA SER A 259 -1.65 13.69 15.54
C SER A 259 -0.15 13.49 15.72
N PHE A 260 0.62 13.95 14.75
CA PHE A 260 2.09 13.92 14.80
C PHE A 260 2.62 14.51 16.13
N SER A 261 2.03 15.63 16.57
CA SER A 261 2.46 16.31 17.81
C SER A 261 2.05 15.56 19.07
N GLU A 262 0.93 14.85 19.08
CA GLU A 262 0.53 14.00 20.22
C GLU A 262 1.47 12.81 20.38
N MET A 263 1.85 12.15 19.28
CA MET A 263 2.77 11.01 19.31
C MET A 263 4.14 11.37 19.91
N TRP A 264 4.68 12.56 19.58
CA TRP A 264 5.90 13.06 20.20
C TRP A 264 5.77 13.36 21.70
N ARG A 265 4.56 13.67 22.18
CA ARG A 265 4.29 14.05 23.57
C ARG A 265 3.86 12.88 24.46
N LEU A 266 3.69 11.67 23.91
CA LEU A 266 3.37 10.49 24.72
C LEU A 266 4.45 10.31 25.80
N PRO A 267 4.08 10.10 27.08
CA PRO A 267 5.05 9.94 28.16
C PRO A 267 5.95 8.73 27.86
N LYS A 268 7.25 8.85 28.13
CA LYS A 268 8.15 7.69 28.09
C LYS A 268 7.78 6.73 29.22
N GLN A 269 7.85 5.42 28.99
CA GLN A 269 7.72 4.46 30.09
C GLN A 269 8.87 4.73 31.07
N GLU A 270 8.53 5.01 32.33
CA GLU A 270 9.52 5.06 33.39
C GLU A 270 10.09 3.65 33.57
N THR A 271 11.37 3.47 33.27
CA THR A 271 12.10 2.28 33.73
C THR A 271 12.06 2.30 35.25
N ALA A 272 11.28 1.39 35.84
CA ALA A 272 11.37 1.11 37.27
C ALA A 272 12.83 0.73 37.58
N VAL A 273 13.50 1.57 38.35
CA VAL A 273 14.85 1.34 38.89
C VAL A 273 14.75 0.37 40.06
#